data_AF-A0A933RF61-F1
#
_entry.id   AF-A0A933RF61-F1
#
_cell.length_a   1.000
_cell.length_b   1.000
_cell.length_c   1.000
_cell.angle_alpha   90.00
_cell.angle_beta   90.00
_cell.angle_gamma   90.00
#
_symmetry.space_group_name_H-M   'P 1'
#
loop_
_entity.id
_entity.type
_entity.pdbx_description
1 polymer ?
#
loop_
_entity_poly.entity_id
_entity_poly.type
_entity_poly.pdbx_seq_one_letter_code
_entity_poly.pdbx_strand_id
1 'polypeptide(L)' 'MQRPRIEELARTAPDARARLVRLQAERLEARLGGVDPTCAYVHHLEAAIAEARADYVTSAVVELAGLHGRLDGPRLG' A
#
# COMPACT_ATOMS: atom_id res chain seq x y z
N MET A 1 -19.91 -21.78 -6.88
CA MET A 1 -18.48 -21.60 -6.55
C MET A 1 -18.19 -20.10 -6.51
N GLN A 2 -18.00 -19.53 -5.31
CA GLN A 2 -17.50 -18.17 -5.16
C GLN A 2 -16.03 -18.15 -5.60
N ARG A 3 -15.70 -17.36 -6.63
CA ARG A 3 -14.31 -17.04 -6.96
C ARG A 3 -13.75 -16.27 -5.75
N PRO A 4 -12.63 -16.67 -5.15
CA PRO A 4 -12.04 -15.86 -4.09
C PRO A 4 -11.74 -14.49 -4.67
N ARG A 5 -12.23 -13.45 -4.00
CA ARG A 5 -11.92 -12.07 -4.32
C ARG A 5 -10.40 -11.94 -4.18
N ILE A 6 -9.69 -11.83 -5.30
CA ILE A 6 -8.22 -11.64 -5.32
C ILE A 6 -7.81 -10.39 -4.51
N GLU A 7 -8.77 -9.50 -4.26
CA GLU A 7 -8.67 -8.33 -3.38
C GLU A 7 -8.38 -8.67 -1.91
N GLU A 8 -8.61 -9.91 -1.46
CA GLU A 8 -8.46 -10.36 -0.07
C GLU A 8 -7.31 -11.36 0.11
N LEU A 9 -6.32 -11.36 -0.80
CA LEU A 9 -4.98 -11.77 -0.41
C LEU A 9 -4.40 -10.61 0.37
N ALA A 10 -4.13 -10.81 1.67
CA ALA A 10 -3.43 -9.83 2.48
C ALA A 10 -2.20 -9.34 1.70
N ARG A 11 -2.26 -8.08 1.21
CA ARG A 11 -1.16 -7.51 0.41
C ARG A 11 0.09 -7.56 1.28
N THR A 12 1.08 -8.32 0.83
CA THR A 12 2.38 -8.33 1.49
C THR A 12 2.98 -6.92 1.44
N ALA A 13 3.90 -6.59 2.35
CA ALA A 13 4.56 -5.31 2.34
C ALA A 13 5.22 -4.99 0.98
N PRO A 14 5.86 -5.94 0.28
CA PRO A 14 6.31 -5.74 -1.10
C PRO A 14 5.20 -5.36 -2.08
N ASP A 15 4.03 -6.02 -2.03
CA ASP A 15 2.91 -5.73 -2.93
C ASP A 15 2.31 -4.34 -2.66
N ALA A 16 2.13 -4.00 -1.38
CA ALA A 16 1.65 -2.69 -0.96
C ALA A 16 2.64 -1.59 -1.36
N ARG A 17 3.96 -1.85 -1.24
CA ARG A 17 5.00 -0.94 -1.72
C ARG A 17 4.94 -0.75 -3.23
N ALA A 18 4.80 -1.83 -4.00
CA ALA A 18 4.70 -1.75 -5.46
C ALA A 18 3.46 -0.95 -5.91
N ARG A 19 2.32 -1.10 -5.22
CA ARG A 19 1.14 -0.25 -5.44
C ARG A 19 1.43 1.22 -5.14
N LEU A 20 2.02 1.52 -3.98
CA LEU A 20 2.34 2.89 -3.60
C LEU A 20 3.29 3.58 -4.60
N VAL A 21 4.34 2.87 -5.05
CA VAL A 21 5.29 3.40 -6.03
C VAL A 21 4.61 3.71 -7.36
N ARG A 22 3.72 2.83 -7.86
CA ARG A 22 2.96 3.08 -9.08
C ARG A 22 2.11 4.34 -8.99
N LEU A 23 1.36 4.51 -7.89
CA LEU A 23 0.52 5.71 -7.70
C LEU A 23 1.35 6.99 -7.57
N GLN A 24 2.53 6.91 -6.96
CA GLN A 24 3.46 8.04 -6.89
C GLN A 24 4.02 8.42 -8.27
N ALA A 25 4.28 7.43 -9.13
CA ALA A 25 4.70 7.66 -10.52
C ALA A 25 3.57 8.31 -11.33
N GLU A 26 2.35 7.79 -11.22
CA GLU A 26 1.16 8.36 -11.85
C GLU A 26 0.94 9.83 -11.44
N ARG A 27 1.16 10.17 -10.16
CA ARG A 27 1.09 11.57 -9.70
C ARG A 27 2.14 12.44 -10.34
N LEU A 28 3.37 11.92 -10.51
CA LEU A 28 4.43 12.66 -11.20
C LEU A 28 4.05 12.88 -12.67
N GLU A 29 3.54 11.86 -13.34
CA GLU A 29 3.07 11.95 -14.73
C GLU A 29 1.94 12.96 -14.88
N ALA A 30 0.94 12.96 -13.98
CA ALA A 30 -0.14 13.93 -13.97
C ALA A 30 0.37 15.38 -13.83
N ARG A 31 1.36 15.60 -12.95
CA ARG A 31 1.99 16.93 -12.78
C ARG A 31 2.77 17.35 -14.03
N LEU A 32 3.54 16.43 -14.62
CA LEU A 32 4.31 16.71 -15.83
C LEU A 32 3.40 16.94 -17.05
N GLY A 33 2.26 16.26 -17.11
CA GLY A 33 1.22 16.43 -18.13
C GLY A 33 0.36 17.68 -17.96
N GLY A 34 0.59 18.48 -16.91
CA GLY A 34 -0.17 19.71 -16.66
C GLY A 34 -1.64 19.46 -16.28
N VAL A 35 -1.94 18.29 -15.71
CA VAL A 35 -3.29 17.99 -15.20
C VAL A 35 -3.61 18.96 -14.08
N ASP A 36 -4.80 19.56 -14.13
CA ASP A 36 -5.28 20.49 -13.11
C ASP A 36 -5.21 19.85 -11.71
N PRO A 37 -4.43 20.42 -10.76
CA PRO A 37 -4.31 19.90 -9.41
C PRO A 37 -5.63 19.85 -8.63
N THR A 38 -6.64 20.62 -9.06
CA THR A 38 -7.95 20.70 -8.41
C THR A 38 -8.99 19.75 -9.03
N CYS A 39 -8.63 19.04 -10.11
CA CYS A 39 -9.57 18.13 -10.73
C CYS A 39 -9.83 16.90 -9.85
N ALA A 40 -11.04 16.33 -10.00
CA ALA A 40 -11.46 15.17 -9.22
C ALA A 40 -10.49 13.98 -9.33
N TYR A 41 -9.87 13.79 -10.50
CA TYR A 41 -8.88 12.73 -10.71
C TYR A 41 -7.66 12.88 -9.78
N VAL A 42 -7.06 14.07 -9.68
CA VAL A 42 -5.90 14.32 -8.79
C VAL A 42 -6.30 14.13 -7.32
N HIS A 43 -7.51 14.55 -6.93
CA HIS A 43 -8.02 14.31 -5.58
C HIS A 43 -8.17 12.81 -5.27
N HIS A 44 -8.74 12.04 -6.20
CA HIS A 44 -8.84 10.58 -6.05
C HIS A 44 -7.47 9.91 -6.01
N LEU A 45 -6.51 10.38 -6.82
CA LEU A 45 -5.16 9.87 -6.84
C LEU A 45 -4.43 10.10 -5.50
N GLU A 46 -4.52 11.30 -4.93
CA GLU A 46 -3.93 11.58 -3.61
C GLU A 46 -4.61 10.76 -2.49
N ALA A 47 -5.92 10.56 -2.55
CA ALA A 47 -6.62 9.68 -1.63
C ALA A 47 -6.14 8.22 -1.74
N ALA A 48 -5.96 7.71 -2.96
CA ALA A 48 -5.42 6.37 -3.21
C ALA A 48 -3.97 6.23 -2.73
N ILE A 49 -3.14 7.27 -2.86
CA ILE A 49 -1.77 7.31 -2.32
C ILE A 49 -1.79 7.24 -0.79
N ALA A 50 -2.70 7.96 -0.14
CA ALA A 50 -2.85 7.94 1.32
C ALA A 50 -3.25 6.54 1.82
N GLU A 51 -4.24 5.92 1.17
CA GLU A 51 -4.66 4.55 1.46
C GLU A 51 -3.51 3.55 1.25
N ALA A 52 -2.85 3.58 0.08
CA ALA A 52 -1.74 2.67 -0.22
C ALA A 52 -0.55 2.83 0.74
N ARG A 53 -0.34 4.04 1.28
CA ARG A 53 0.67 4.28 2.32
C ARG A 53 0.28 3.61 3.63
N ALA A 54 -0.97 3.75 4.07
CA ALA A 54 -1.46 3.11 5.28
C ALA A 54 -1.36 1.58 5.18
N ASP A 55 -1.73 1.02 4.03
CA ASP A 55 -1.58 -0.40 3.73
C ASP A 55 -0.13 -0.85 3.84
N TYR A 56 0.79 -0.15 3.17
CA TYR A 56 2.20 -0.49 3.19
C TYR A 56 2.79 -0.47 4.60
N VAL A 57 2.50 0.57 5.38
CA VAL A 57 2.99 0.68 6.76
C VAL A 57 2.43 -0.46 7.61
N THR A 58 1.13 -0.74 7.50
CA THR A 58 0.48 -1.81 8.26
C THR A 58 1.08 -3.17 7.92
N SER A 59 1.17 -3.51 6.63
CA SER A 59 1.77 -4.78 6.19
C SER A 59 3.25 -4.89 6.61
N ALA A 60 4.03 -3.81 6.49
CA ALA A 60 5.44 -3.82 6.88
C ALA A 60 5.62 -4.04 8.39
N VAL A 61 4.80 -3.40 9.21
CA VAL A 61 4.83 -3.58 10.68
C VAL A 61 4.44 -5.01 11.05
N VAL A 62 3.40 -5.58 10.43
CA VAL A 62 2.96 -6.96 10.68
C VAL A 62 4.05 -7.96 10.29
N GLU A 63 4.67 -7.80 9.12
CA GLU A 63 5.77 -8.68 8.69
C GLU A 63 6.99 -8.58 9.60
N LEU A 64 7.37 -7.37 10.02
CA LEU A 64 8.48 -7.15 10.96
C LEU A 64 8.20 -7.74 12.35
N ALA A 65 6.97 -7.59 12.85
CA ALA A 65 6.56 -8.19 14.11
C ALA A 65 6.58 -9.73 14.03
N GLY A 66 6.11 -10.29 12.90
CA GLY A 66 6.20 -11.73 12.63
C GLY A 66 7.63 -12.24 12.49
N LEU A 67 8.52 -11.47 11.86
CA LEU A 67 9.96 -11.75 11.79
C LEU A 67 10.58 -11.76 13.19
N HIS A 68 10.31 -10.75 14.02
CA HIS A 68 10.79 -10.72 15.41
C HIS A 68 10.26 -11.89 16.24
N GLY A 69 8.97 -12.21 16.17
CA GLY A 69 8.40 -13.35 16.89
C GLY A 69 9.03 -14.69 16.50
N ARG A 70 9.51 -14.83 15.26
CA ARG A 70 10.26 -16.02 14.82
C ARG A 70 11.71 -16.03 15.29
N LEU A 71 12.35 -14.87 15.41
CA LEU A 71 13.73 -14.75 15.89
C LEU A 71 13.83 -14.89 17.41
N ASP A 72 12.87 -14.36 18.15
CA ASP A 72 12.88 -14.34 19.62
C ASP A 72 12.18 -15.55 20.26
N GLY A 73 11.51 -16.40 19.47
CA GLY A 73 10.60 -17.43 19.98
C GLY A 73 9.34 -16.83 20.64
N PRO A 74 8.41 -17.65 21.18
CA PRO A 74 7.30 -17.14 21.96
C PRO A 74 7.87 -16.36 23.15
N ARG A 75 7.68 -15.04 23.17
CA ARG A 75 7.94 -14.23 24.37
C ARG A 75 6.85 -14.58 25.38
N LEU A 76 7.05 -15.71 26.07
CA LEU A 76 6.35 -16.03 27.30
C LEU A 76 6.93 -15.13 28.38
N GLY A 77 6.23 -14.02 28.63
CA GLY A 77 6.47 -13.08 29.71
C GLY A 77 5.19 -12.33 29.98
#